data_AF-D2A6D1-F1
#
_entry.id   AF-D2A6D1-F1
#
_cell.length_a   1.000
_cell.length_b   1.000
_cell.length_c   1.000
_cell.angle_alpha   90.00
_cell.angle_beta   90.00
_cell.angle_gamma   90.00
#
_symmetry.space_group_name_H-M   'P 1'
#
loop_
_entity.id
_entity.type
_entity.pdbx_description
1 polymer ?
#
loop_
_entity_poly.entity_id
_entity_poly.type
_entity_poly.pdbx_seq_one_letter_code
_entity_poly.pdbx_strand_id
1 'polypeptide(L)'
;MDQLKGKVVNVVLTIQEGKGMDSIKNLTLISANFNGRILESDPVNAEDCPAFNTNLIWEIEKKDLRKIRSSNQPLRVECLSVDNQNRREKFGHVLLDLRSAQIVEEPDRQVSFRWHKLLGVRNKKRNCVPELYVSLTIRNHLEVQPQESSDDIWEPEPRAEGSIPIKYLEDGYIVVGDPLKCTEDYSLNIHIKSASSLDLLLPEVLVFHQNNNKYCMCFKIFGIPIKTKQFSKDLHDKIIFEERIVVRLLSNITVLRQFFSEEKFEVGFNCGNDLLGLTTVSFDDLSNLNEKLLLPACFFRLPSPNGIVPVGNDGRKPFLSLEIYLVKNREEVPALVSNLEPDVSKACGDYTEEAKQQISQQLLLITEEHMKELEEWKERQKVEFEEQLQNLKESELEKDREEIERKKAELNENIIKCKELQEELQEKLDELKLSKTLKKKRKSSTSLVSVIAENQKKFADCDKELLIDYISTLQSDNENLKQIISEQKQELENIEKTALTKEQTTNLLQELKGLEEKFEVAQQTKTYFKEQWQRACQEIHNLKTEDYKQLQNQLRERREELDHLCILDEPTELVSF
;
A
#
# COMPACT_ATOMS: atom_id res chain seq x y z
N MET A 1 15.21 7.81 -28.07
CA MET A 1 15.22 8.67 -26.86
C MET A 1 14.99 10.13 -27.22
N ASP A 2 15.69 10.64 -28.23
CA ASP A 2 15.62 12.07 -28.60
C ASP A 2 14.24 12.46 -29.15
N GLN A 3 13.57 11.50 -29.80
CA GLN A 3 12.13 11.40 -30.08
C GLN A 3 11.17 11.89 -28.97
N LEU A 4 11.48 11.66 -27.69
CA LEU A 4 10.57 12.00 -26.59
C LEU A 4 10.59 13.51 -26.30
N LYS A 5 9.44 14.18 -26.29
CA LYS A 5 9.31 15.60 -25.94
C LYS A 5 9.33 15.78 -24.41
N GLY A 6 9.76 16.96 -23.95
CA GLY A 6 9.79 17.31 -22.52
C GLY A 6 11.09 16.98 -21.76
N LYS A 7 11.15 17.44 -20.50
CA LYS A 7 12.25 17.16 -19.54
C LYS A 7 12.01 15.88 -18.75
N VAL A 8 10.75 15.59 -18.41
CA VAL A 8 10.28 14.39 -17.74
C VAL A 8 9.76 13.40 -18.79
N VAL A 9 9.76 12.10 -18.46
CA VAL A 9 9.20 11.01 -19.27
C VAL A 9 8.53 9.98 -18.35
N ASN A 10 7.49 9.31 -18.84
CA ASN A 10 6.69 8.38 -18.03
C ASN A 10 7.01 6.94 -18.43
N VAL A 11 7.52 6.14 -17.49
CA VAL A 11 7.73 4.69 -17.65
C VAL A 11 6.45 3.99 -17.25
N VAL A 12 5.83 3.24 -18.16
CA VAL A 12 4.55 2.55 -17.94
C VAL A 12 4.75 1.05 -18.07
N LEU A 13 4.45 0.34 -16.99
CA LEU A 13 4.38 -1.11 -16.91
C LEU A 13 2.91 -1.54 -16.96
N THR A 14 2.50 -2.18 -18.04
CA THR A 14 1.15 -2.77 -18.17
C THR A 14 1.23 -4.26 -17.90
N ILE A 15 0.46 -4.74 -16.92
CA ILE A 15 0.36 -6.16 -16.56
C ILE A 15 -1.07 -6.59 -16.85
N GLN A 16 -1.26 -7.49 -17.81
CA GLN A 16 -2.59 -7.90 -18.25
C GLN A 16 -3.06 -9.14 -17.49
N GLU A 17 -2.30 -10.24 -17.56
CA GLU A 17 -2.68 -11.54 -17.02
C GLU A 17 -1.47 -12.30 -16.44
N GLY A 18 -1.73 -13.16 -15.46
CA GLY A 18 -0.81 -14.21 -15.01
C GLY A 18 -1.16 -15.57 -15.59
N LYS A 19 -0.30 -16.58 -15.37
CA LYS A 19 -0.55 -17.97 -15.76
C LYS A 19 0.18 -18.94 -14.83
N GLY A 20 -0.41 -20.11 -14.55
CA GLY A 20 0.21 -21.15 -13.73
C GLY A 20 0.22 -20.81 -12.23
N MET A 21 -0.73 -19.98 -11.77
CA MET A 21 -0.78 -19.50 -10.38
C MET A 21 -1.65 -20.39 -9.46
N ASP A 22 -2.12 -21.54 -9.98
CA ASP A 22 -2.91 -22.60 -9.30
C ASP A 22 -2.44 -22.99 -7.88
N SER A 23 -1.13 -22.86 -7.64
CA SER A 23 -0.44 -23.29 -6.44
C SER A 23 -0.60 -22.29 -5.28
N ILE A 24 -1.22 -21.13 -5.52
CA ILE A 24 -1.44 -20.04 -4.57
C ILE A 24 -2.92 -20.00 -4.19
N LYS A 25 -3.24 -19.91 -2.90
CA LYS A 25 -4.63 -19.96 -2.37
C LYS A 25 -5.12 -18.64 -1.76
N ASN A 26 -4.31 -17.60 -1.87
CA ASN A 26 -4.45 -16.31 -1.20
C ASN A 26 -4.45 -15.20 -2.27
N LEU A 27 -4.97 -14.01 -1.99
CA LEU A 27 -5.01 -12.94 -3.00
C LEU A 27 -3.59 -12.58 -3.47
N THR A 28 -3.41 -12.42 -4.77
CA THR A 28 -2.14 -12.07 -5.40
C THR A 28 -2.06 -10.57 -5.64
N LEU A 29 -0.97 -9.98 -5.15
CA LEU A 29 -0.62 -8.56 -5.22
C LEU A 29 0.69 -8.43 -6.00
N ILE A 30 0.78 -7.49 -6.93
CA ILE A 30 2.01 -7.19 -7.64
C ILE A 30 2.60 -5.88 -7.12
N SER A 31 3.89 -5.90 -6.79
CA SER A 31 4.62 -4.75 -6.24
C SER A 31 5.89 -4.53 -7.05
N ALA A 32 5.97 -3.44 -7.79
CA ALA A 32 7.06 -3.14 -8.71
C ALA A 32 7.93 -2.00 -8.21
N ASN A 33 9.25 -2.24 -8.15
CA ASN A 33 10.25 -1.28 -7.68
C ASN A 33 11.07 -0.73 -8.86
N PHE A 34 10.88 0.56 -9.13
CA PHE A 34 11.64 1.34 -10.10
C PHE A 34 12.54 2.34 -9.37
N ASN A 35 13.85 2.07 -9.34
CA ASN A 35 14.85 2.96 -8.76
C ASN A 35 14.52 3.45 -7.32
N GLY A 36 13.98 2.57 -6.48
CA GLY A 36 13.59 2.88 -5.10
C GLY A 36 12.15 3.37 -4.92
N ARG A 37 11.43 3.69 -6.01
CA ARG A 37 9.99 3.99 -5.98
C ARG A 37 9.20 2.71 -6.20
N ILE A 38 8.45 2.30 -5.20
CA ILE A 38 7.57 1.12 -5.25
C ILE A 38 6.15 1.57 -5.60
N LEU A 39 5.51 0.88 -6.55
CA LEU A 39 4.08 0.98 -6.81
C LEU A 39 3.47 -0.43 -6.73
N GLU A 40 2.25 -0.52 -6.21
CA GLU A 40 1.54 -1.80 -6.03
C GLU A 40 0.25 -1.81 -6.85
N SER A 41 -0.17 -2.99 -7.30
CA SER A 41 -1.50 -3.22 -7.90
C SER A 41 -2.57 -3.32 -6.82
N ASP A 42 -3.83 -3.44 -7.24
CA ASP A 42 -4.86 -4.02 -6.39
C ASP A 42 -4.62 -5.53 -6.16
N PRO A 43 -5.15 -6.10 -5.06
CA PRO A 43 -5.06 -7.54 -4.79
C PRO A 43 -6.14 -8.32 -5.56
N VAL A 44 -5.71 -9.25 -6.42
CA VAL A 44 -6.58 -10.07 -7.28
C VAL A 44 -6.71 -11.49 -6.69
N ASN A 45 -7.82 -12.20 -6.94
CA ASN A 45 -7.95 -13.60 -6.54
C ASN A 45 -6.88 -14.49 -7.22
N ALA A 46 -6.35 -15.48 -6.51
CA ALA A 46 -5.44 -16.46 -7.11
C ALA A 46 -6.25 -17.53 -7.87
N GLU A 47 -6.36 -17.33 -9.17
CA GLU A 47 -6.84 -18.31 -10.15
C GLU A 47 -5.64 -18.87 -10.94
N ASP A 48 -5.85 -19.82 -11.87
CA ASP A 48 -4.73 -20.32 -12.69
C ASP A 48 -4.19 -19.24 -13.66
N CYS A 49 -5.09 -18.44 -14.22
CA CYS A 49 -4.80 -17.29 -15.09
C CYS A 49 -5.44 -15.99 -14.55
N PRO A 50 -4.90 -15.37 -13.49
CA PRO A 50 -5.51 -14.17 -12.90
C PRO A 50 -5.31 -12.95 -13.79
N ALA A 51 -6.40 -12.24 -14.11
CA ALA A 51 -6.37 -11.00 -14.88
C ALA A 51 -6.09 -9.80 -13.96
N PHE A 52 -4.94 -9.16 -14.12
CA PHE A 52 -4.53 -8.00 -13.33
C PHE A 52 -4.93 -6.67 -13.98
N ASN A 53 -4.90 -6.59 -15.33
CA ASN A 53 -5.25 -5.40 -16.13
C ASN A 53 -4.72 -4.05 -15.59
N THR A 54 -3.58 -4.06 -14.89
CA THR A 54 -3.06 -2.94 -14.11
C THR A 54 -1.99 -2.16 -14.90
N ASN A 55 -2.00 -0.83 -14.78
CA ASN A 55 -0.95 0.05 -15.30
C ASN A 55 -0.21 0.72 -14.14
N LEU A 56 1.08 0.41 -13.96
CA LEU A 56 1.95 1.09 -12.99
C LEU A 56 2.82 2.13 -13.73
N ILE A 57 2.81 3.38 -13.26
CA ILE A 57 3.37 4.54 -13.99
C ILE A 57 4.37 5.27 -13.09
N TRP A 58 5.64 5.37 -13.52
CA TRP A 58 6.67 6.16 -12.85
C TRP A 58 7.13 7.34 -13.70
N GLU A 59 7.05 8.54 -13.13
CA GLU A 59 7.61 9.76 -13.72
C GLU A 59 9.11 9.89 -13.39
N ILE A 60 9.93 10.21 -14.39
CA ILE A 60 11.39 10.37 -14.21
C ILE A 60 11.99 11.36 -15.22
N GLU A 61 13.05 12.07 -14.85
CA GLU A 61 13.79 12.91 -15.79
C GLU A 61 14.39 12.11 -16.96
N LYS A 62 14.31 12.68 -18.18
CA LYS A 62 14.98 12.19 -19.40
C LYS A 62 16.51 12.14 -19.27
N LYS A 63 17.10 12.78 -18.26
CA LYS A 63 18.52 12.63 -17.88
C LYS A 63 18.77 11.36 -17.08
N ASP A 64 17.96 11.08 -16.07
CA ASP A 64 18.17 9.93 -15.17
C ASP A 64 17.70 8.62 -15.79
N LEU A 65 16.63 8.62 -16.60
CA LEU A 65 16.28 7.44 -17.40
C LEU A 65 17.40 7.05 -18.39
N ARG A 66 18.19 8.03 -18.88
CA ARG A 66 19.39 7.75 -19.67
C ARG A 66 20.48 7.09 -18.82
N LYS A 67 20.75 7.58 -17.60
CA LYS A 67 21.69 6.92 -16.67
C LYS A 67 21.29 5.47 -16.38
N ILE A 68 20.01 5.24 -16.05
CA ILE A 68 19.45 3.93 -15.69
C ILE A 68 19.48 2.93 -16.86
N ARG A 69 19.15 3.37 -18.09
CA ARG A 69 19.31 2.52 -19.30
C ARG A 69 20.77 2.21 -19.63
N SER A 70 21.70 3.14 -19.36
CA SER A 70 23.13 2.88 -19.53
C SER A 70 23.69 1.91 -18.46
N SER A 71 23.28 2.06 -17.19
CA SER A 71 23.73 1.22 -16.07
C SER A 71 23.15 -0.20 -16.06
N ASN A 72 22.22 -0.52 -16.98
CA ASN A 72 21.54 -1.82 -17.06
C ASN A 72 20.75 -2.19 -15.78
N GLN A 73 20.26 -1.21 -15.04
CA GLN A 73 19.49 -1.43 -13.82
C GLN A 73 18.08 -1.93 -14.20
N PRO A 74 17.68 -3.17 -13.85
CA PRO A 74 16.39 -3.71 -14.26
C PRO A 74 15.25 -3.16 -13.37
N LEU A 75 14.06 -3.06 -13.96
CA LEU A 75 12.81 -2.87 -13.21
C LEU A 75 12.47 -4.20 -12.51
N ARG A 76 12.31 -4.18 -11.18
CA ARG A 76 12.06 -5.38 -10.38
C ARG A 76 10.58 -5.47 -10.00
N VAL A 77 9.87 -6.41 -10.62
CA VAL A 77 8.46 -6.71 -10.35
C VAL A 77 8.42 -7.89 -9.38
N GLU A 78 7.76 -7.75 -8.23
CA GLU A 78 7.61 -8.80 -7.22
C GLU A 78 6.14 -9.23 -7.12
N CYS A 79 5.91 -10.53 -6.93
CA CYS A 79 4.57 -11.07 -6.69
C CYS A 79 4.47 -11.57 -5.25
N LEU A 80 3.47 -11.03 -4.56
CA LEU A 80 3.18 -11.19 -3.15
C LEU A 80 1.83 -11.89 -3.01
N SER A 81 1.70 -12.85 -2.11
CA SER A 81 0.41 -13.40 -1.71
C SER A 81 -0.01 -12.79 -0.37
N VAL A 82 -1.29 -12.43 -0.25
CA VAL A 82 -1.87 -11.75 0.92
C VAL A 82 -2.83 -12.71 1.63
N ASP A 83 -2.39 -13.22 2.77
CA ASP A 83 -3.19 -14.07 3.66
C ASP A 83 -4.34 -13.27 4.32
N ASN A 84 -5.38 -13.96 4.81
CA ASN A 84 -6.54 -13.42 5.53
C ASN A 84 -6.20 -12.69 6.86
N GLN A 85 -4.91 -12.55 7.17
CA GLN A 85 -4.34 -11.79 8.28
C GLN A 85 -3.52 -10.57 7.81
N ASN A 86 -3.67 -10.15 6.54
CA ASN A 86 -2.85 -9.13 5.86
C ASN A 86 -1.34 -9.42 5.85
N ARG A 87 -0.94 -10.69 6.02
CA ARG A 87 0.46 -11.13 5.93
C ARG A 87 0.83 -11.29 4.46
N ARG A 88 1.83 -10.53 4.01
CA ARG A 88 2.36 -10.54 2.64
C ARG A 88 3.54 -11.52 2.54
N GLU A 89 3.41 -12.61 1.79
CA GLU A 89 4.55 -13.50 1.46
C GLU A 89 4.97 -13.33 -0.01
N LYS A 90 6.25 -13.01 -0.26
CA LYS A 90 6.80 -13.00 -1.62
C LYS A 90 6.96 -14.43 -2.13
N PHE A 91 6.25 -14.77 -3.20
CA PHE A 91 6.39 -16.07 -3.87
C PHE A 91 7.18 -15.99 -5.19
N GLY A 92 7.29 -14.83 -5.84
CA GLY A 92 7.97 -14.70 -7.14
C GLY A 92 8.50 -13.30 -7.43
N HIS A 93 9.35 -13.18 -8.46
CA HIS A 93 9.74 -11.89 -9.05
C HIS A 93 10.20 -12.02 -10.50
N VAL A 94 10.05 -10.95 -11.28
CA VAL A 94 10.53 -10.80 -12.65
C VAL A 94 11.45 -9.56 -12.69
N LEU A 95 12.51 -9.63 -13.49
CA LEU A 95 13.41 -8.51 -13.76
C LEU A 95 13.27 -8.12 -15.24
N LEU A 96 12.90 -6.86 -15.51
CA LEU A 96 12.67 -6.35 -16.86
C LEU A 96 13.79 -5.37 -17.24
N ASP A 97 14.46 -5.61 -18.37
CA ASP A 97 15.50 -4.70 -18.87
C ASP A 97 14.86 -3.47 -19.53
N LEU A 98 15.05 -2.30 -18.90
CA LEU A 98 14.61 -0.99 -19.38
C LEU A 98 15.19 -0.60 -20.74
N ARG A 99 16.24 -1.26 -21.25
CA ARG A 99 16.73 -1.09 -22.63
C ARG A 99 15.78 -1.69 -23.66
N SER A 100 15.16 -2.82 -23.34
CA SER A 100 14.16 -3.50 -24.18
C SER A 100 12.79 -2.80 -24.21
N ALA A 101 12.56 -1.86 -23.29
CA ALA A 101 11.32 -1.09 -23.20
C ALA A 101 11.03 -0.32 -24.50
N GLN A 102 9.82 -0.47 -25.03
CA GLN A 102 9.39 0.19 -26.26
C GLN A 102 9.17 1.69 -26.03
N ILE A 103 9.65 2.54 -26.94
CA ILE A 103 9.36 3.98 -26.91
C ILE A 103 8.08 4.22 -27.72
N VAL A 104 7.06 4.80 -27.07
CA VAL A 104 5.72 4.99 -27.64
C VAL A 104 5.36 6.47 -27.57
N GLU A 105 5.18 7.09 -28.73
CA GLU A 105 4.90 8.53 -28.86
C GLU A 105 3.40 8.85 -28.91
N GLU A 106 2.59 7.92 -29.43
CA GLU A 106 1.14 8.05 -29.66
C GLU A 106 0.41 6.86 -29.01
N PRO A 107 -0.82 7.03 -28.49
CA PRO A 107 -1.52 5.99 -27.73
C PRO A 107 -1.93 4.76 -28.57
N ASP A 108 -2.08 4.90 -29.89
CA ASP A 108 -2.65 3.88 -30.78
C ASP A 108 -1.62 2.89 -31.38
N ARG A 109 -0.34 2.99 -30.99
CA ARG A 109 0.66 1.99 -31.41
C ARG A 109 0.50 0.71 -30.60
N GLN A 110 0.22 -0.39 -31.30
CA GLN A 110 0.09 -1.73 -30.74
C GLN A 110 1.28 -2.11 -29.84
N VAL A 111 1.03 -2.13 -28.54
CA VAL A 111 2.01 -2.39 -27.49
C VAL A 111 2.42 -3.87 -27.51
N SER A 112 3.72 -4.18 -27.57
CA SER A 112 4.17 -5.57 -27.55
C SER A 112 4.22 -6.11 -26.12
N PHE A 113 3.32 -7.02 -25.78
CA PHE A 113 3.35 -7.79 -24.54
C PHE A 113 4.23 -9.04 -24.69
N ARG A 114 4.83 -9.49 -23.59
CA ARG A 114 5.67 -10.70 -23.54
C ARG A 114 5.43 -11.46 -22.24
N TRP A 115 5.45 -12.79 -22.35
CA TRP A 115 5.42 -13.69 -21.20
C TRP A 115 6.79 -13.74 -20.51
N HIS A 116 6.80 -13.52 -19.19
CA HIS A 116 8.00 -13.54 -18.35
C HIS A 116 7.82 -14.52 -17.19
N LYS A 117 8.74 -15.49 -17.07
CA LYS A 117 8.74 -16.51 -16.00
C LYS A 117 9.11 -15.91 -14.65
N LEU A 118 8.33 -16.21 -13.61
CA LEU A 118 8.63 -15.79 -12.24
C LEU A 118 9.81 -16.58 -11.66
N LEU A 119 10.77 -15.84 -11.14
CA LEU A 119 11.99 -16.34 -10.50
C LEU A 119 11.80 -16.46 -8.99
N GLY A 120 12.46 -17.45 -8.37
CA GLY A 120 12.45 -17.67 -6.92
C GLY A 120 11.22 -18.43 -6.37
N VAL A 121 10.35 -18.95 -7.25
CA VAL A 121 9.14 -19.68 -6.88
C VAL A 121 9.50 -20.99 -6.16
N ARG A 122 9.03 -21.14 -4.92
CA ARG A 122 9.39 -22.26 -4.03
C ARG A 122 8.67 -23.59 -4.33
N ASN A 123 8.28 -23.84 -5.58
CA ASN A 123 7.49 -25.03 -5.91
C ASN A 123 8.39 -26.28 -6.09
N LYS A 124 8.37 -27.18 -5.11
CA LYS A 124 9.08 -28.48 -5.15
C LYS A 124 8.28 -29.62 -5.80
N LYS A 125 7.10 -29.34 -6.35
CA LYS A 125 6.22 -30.33 -6.98
C LYS A 125 5.58 -29.74 -8.24
N ARG A 126 5.61 -30.50 -9.34
CA ARG A 126 5.10 -30.19 -10.71
C ARG A 126 5.90 -29.15 -11.50
N ASN A 127 5.79 -29.25 -12.82
CA ASN A 127 6.60 -28.51 -13.80
C ASN A 127 6.00 -27.13 -14.17
N CYS A 128 5.02 -26.64 -13.41
CA CYS A 128 4.38 -25.34 -13.64
C CYS A 128 5.22 -24.23 -13.00
N VAL A 129 6.00 -23.52 -13.81
CA VAL A 129 6.64 -22.25 -13.42
C VAL A 129 5.67 -21.13 -13.82
N PRO A 130 5.14 -20.33 -12.88
CA PRO A 130 4.17 -19.30 -13.22
C PRO A 130 4.79 -18.18 -14.06
N GLU A 131 3.98 -17.60 -14.94
CA GLU A 131 4.38 -16.57 -15.90
C GLU A 131 3.48 -15.33 -15.77
N LEU A 132 4.00 -14.16 -16.15
CA LEU A 132 3.25 -12.91 -16.27
C LEU A 132 3.28 -12.41 -17.71
N TYR A 133 2.12 -11.98 -18.23
CA TYR A 133 2.00 -11.28 -19.50
C TYR A 133 2.10 -9.76 -19.29
N VAL A 134 3.24 -9.21 -19.70
CA VAL A 134 3.67 -7.85 -19.32
C VAL A 134 4.18 -7.09 -20.54
N SER A 135 3.89 -5.79 -20.59
CA SER A 135 4.61 -4.85 -21.44
C SER A 135 5.23 -3.72 -20.64
N LEU A 136 6.37 -3.21 -21.14
CA LEU A 136 7.12 -2.12 -20.55
C LEU A 136 7.34 -1.06 -21.63
N THR A 137 6.66 0.07 -21.49
CA THR A 137 6.70 1.18 -22.45
C THR A 137 7.28 2.44 -21.81
N ILE A 138 7.94 3.27 -22.60
CA ILE A 138 8.39 4.61 -22.23
C ILE A 138 7.59 5.57 -23.09
N ARG A 139 6.73 6.35 -22.44
CA ARG A 139 5.88 7.36 -23.08
C ARG A 139 6.47 8.75 -22.82
N ASN A 140 6.03 9.73 -23.60
CA ASN A 140 6.25 11.13 -23.22
C ASN A 140 5.68 11.37 -21.80
N HIS A 141 6.25 12.32 -21.06
CA HIS A 141 5.48 12.92 -19.99
C HIS A 141 4.39 13.75 -20.66
N LEU A 142 3.22 13.13 -20.81
CA LEU A 142 1.99 13.87 -20.72
C LEU A 142 2.06 14.55 -19.35
N GLU A 143 2.16 15.88 -19.33
CA GLU A 143 1.73 16.61 -18.15
C GLU A 143 0.27 16.21 -17.95
N VAL A 144 0.01 15.39 -16.94
CA VAL A 144 -1.35 15.22 -16.45
C VAL A 144 -1.69 16.51 -15.72
N GLN A 145 -2.01 17.54 -16.51
CA GLN A 145 -3.05 18.48 -16.13
C GLN A 145 -4.18 17.61 -15.57
N PRO A 146 -4.58 17.79 -14.30
CA PRO A 146 -5.48 16.86 -13.61
C PRO A 146 -6.79 16.82 -14.36
N GLN A 147 -7.00 15.73 -15.12
CA GLN A 147 -7.75 15.69 -16.38
C GLN A 147 -8.59 16.93 -16.66
N GLU A 148 -8.17 17.74 -17.64
CA GLU A 148 -9.16 18.49 -18.40
C GLU A 148 -10.26 17.52 -18.84
N SER A 149 -11.47 18.00 -18.69
CA SER A 149 -12.61 17.21 -18.24
C SER A 149 -12.88 15.98 -19.11
N SER A 150 -13.24 14.87 -18.47
CA SER A 150 -14.29 14.03 -19.05
C SER A 150 -15.60 14.81 -18.95
N ASP A 151 -15.74 15.81 -19.82
CA ASP A 151 -17.04 16.29 -20.22
C ASP A 151 -17.76 15.09 -20.87
N ASP A 152 -19.10 15.13 -20.84
CA ASP A 152 -19.93 14.04 -21.37
C ASP A 152 -19.83 12.70 -20.62
N ILE A 153 -19.85 12.77 -19.28
CA ILE A 153 -20.85 11.99 -18.51
C ILE A 153 -22.09 12.87 -18.20
N TRP A 154 -22.08 14.14 -18.62
CA TRP A 154 -23.23 15.06 -18.53
C TRP A 154 -23.31 15.96 -19.77
N GLU A 155 -23.62 15.36 -20.93
CA GLU A 155 -24.15 16.15 -22.06
C GLU A 155 -25.34 17.00 -21.55
N PRO A 156 -25.47 18.28 -21.96
CA PRO A 156 -26.64 19.07 -21.65
C PRO A 156 -27.83 18.53 -22.46
N GLU A 157 -28.70 17.73 -21.82
CA GLU A 157 -29.92 17.22 -22.46
C GLU A 157 -30.68 18.38 -23.15
N PRO A 158 -31.03 18.23 -24.45
CA PRO A 158 -31.75 19.27 -25.17
C PRO A 158 -33.11 19.47 -24.52
N ARG A 159 -33.36 20.69 -24.00
CA ARG A 159 -34.60 21.01 -23.30
C ARG A 159 -35.81 20.72 -24.20
N ALA A 160 -36.84 20.13 -23.61
CA ALA A 160 -38.07 19.79 -24.33
C ALA A 160 -38.67 21.00 -25.05
N GLU A 161 -39.13 20.78 -26.29
CA GLU A 161 -39.76 21.80 -27.13
C GLU A 161 -41.02 22.38 -26.46
N GLY A 162 -40.85 23.51 -25.76
CA GLY A 162 -41.91 24.16 -24.98
C GLY A 162 -41.41 24.93 -23.75
N SER A 163 -40.23 24.62 -23.21
CA SER A 163 -39.69 25.31 -22.03
C SER A 163 -39.42 26.80 -22.27
N ILE A 164 -39.61 27.65 -21.26
CA ILE A 164 -39.31 29.09 -21.31
C ILE A 164 -37.84 29.32 -21.75
N PRO A 165 -37.58 30.19 -22.75
CA PRO A 165 -36.23 30.40 -23.27
C PRO A 165 -35.33 31.09 -22.25
N ILE A 166 -34.10 30.58 -22.13
CA ILE A 166 -33.02 31.22 -21.36
C ILE A 166 -31.94 31.72 -22.31
N LYS A 167 -31.44 32.94 -22.06
CA LYS A 167 -30.25 33.48 -22.72
C LYS A 167 -29.23 33.96 -21.69
N TYR A 168 -28.04 33.38 -21.72
CA TYR A 168 -26.88 33.85 -20.96
C TYR A 168 -26.30 35.10 -21.63
N LEU A 169 -25.94 36.10 -20.84
CA LEU A 169 -25.25 37.32 -21.28
C LEU A 169 -23.79 37.31 -20.80
N GLU A 170 -22.90 37.93 -21.57
CA GLU A 170 -21.45 37.99 -21.27
C GLU A 170 -21.16 38.71 -19.94
N ASP A 171 -22.04 39.62 -19.51
CA ASP A 171 -21.99 40.32 -18.22
C ASP A 171 -22.37 39.43 -17.00
N GLY A 172 -22.59 38.13 -17.20
CA GLY A 172 -22.93 37.18 -16.13
C GLY A 172 -24.40 37.18 -15.69
N TYR A 173 -25.29 37.85 -16.45
CA TYR A 173 -26.73 37.83 -16.24
C TYR A 173 -27.40 36.74 -17.07
N ILE A 174 -28.45 36.13 -16.51
CA ILE A 174 -29.28 35.12 -17.19
C ILE A 174 -30.65 35.73 -17.49
N VAL A 175 -30.96 35.96 -18.76
CA VAL A 175 -32.31 36.39 -19.18
C VAL A 175 -33.23 35.17 -19.21
N VAL A 176 -34.40 35.28 -18.57
CA VAL A 176 -35.44 34.24 -18.57
C VAL A 176 -36.71 34.80 -19.21
N GLY A 177 -37.08 34.28 -20.37
CA GLY A 177 -38.22 34.74 -21.18
C GLY A 177 -37.84 35.69 -22.33
N ASP A 178 -38.83 36.45 -22.81
CA ASP A 178 -38.67 37.39 -23.94
C ASP A 178 -37.84 38.62 -23.52
N PRO A 179 -36.62 38.82 -24.07
CA PRO A 179 -35.71 39.89 -23.66
C PRO A 179 -36.29 41.31 -23.89
N LEU A 180 -37.32 41.48 -24.72
CA LEU A 180 -37.97 42.77 -24.94
C LEU A 180 -39.00 43.15 -23.86
N LYS A 181 -39.35 42.22 -22.96
CA LYS A 181 -40.32 42.40 -21.86
C LYS A 181 -39.76 42.12 -20.47
N CYS A 182 -38.49 41.70 -20.39
CA CYS A 182 -37.86 41.05 -19.25
C CYS A 182 -36.66 41.86 -18.72
N THR A 183 -36.93 43.05 -18.19
CA THR A 183 -35.89 44.05 -17.84
C THR A 183 -35.71 44.26 -16.34
N GLU A 184 -36.32 43.45 -15.48
CA GLU A 184 -36.23 43.61 -14.03
C GLU A 184 -35.12 42.72 -13.44
N ASP A 185 -34.24 43.28 -12.62
CA ASP A 185 -33.14 42.55 -11.98
C ASP A 185 -33.58 41.81 -10.71
N TYR A 186 -33.38 40.50 -10.73
CA TYR A 186 -33.64 39.59 -9.63
C TYR A 186 -32.39 38.79 -9.29
N SER A 187 -32.05 38.72 -8.00
CA SER A 187 -30.94 37.90 -7.50
C SER A 187 -31.47 36.68 -6.75
N LEU A 188 -31.36 35.51 -7.38
CA LEU A 188 -31.63 34.22 -6.75
C LEU A 188 -30.44 33.87 -5.84
N ASN A 189 -30.71 33.71 -4.54
CA ASN A 189 -29.72 33.36 -3.53
C ASN A 189 -29.99 31.93 -3.05
N ILE A 190 -29.00 31.05 -3.18
CA ILE A 190 -29.03 29.66 -2.68
C ILE A 190 -27.96 29.55 -1.61
N HIS A 191 -28.36 29.24 -0.38
CA HIS A 191 -27.49 29.17 0.79
C HIS A 191 -27.46 27.73 1.33
N ILE A 192 -26.28 27.15 1.37
CA ILE A 192 -26.06 25.77 1.83
C ILE A 192 -25.85 25.83 3.34
N LYS A 193 -26.80 25.34 4.16
CA LYS A 193 -26.71 25.42 5.62
C LYS A 193 -25.95 24.26 6.23
N SER A 194 -26.28 23.04 5.86
CA SER A 194 -25.57 21.85 6.35
C SER A 194 -25.91 20.59 5.56
N ALA A 195 -24.97 19.65 5.49
CA ALA A 195 -25.24 18.26 5.14
C ALA A 195 -24.95 17.34 6.33
N SER A 196 -25.51 16.13 6.34
CA SER A 196 -25.17 15.12 7.34
C SER A 196 -25.41 13.70 6.84
N SER A 197 -24.78 12.72 7.50
CA SER A 197 -24.78 11.30 7.12
C SER A 197 -24.29 11.07 5.67
N LEU A 198 -23.28 11.84 5.22
CA LEU A 198 -22.68 11.70 3.89
C LEU A 198 -21.75 10.47 3.78
N ASP A 199 -21.35 9.92 4.92
CA ASP A 199 -20.70 8.62 5.06
C ASP A 199 -21.51 7.47 4.44
N LEU A 200 -22.85 7.56 4.45
CA LEU A 200 -23.75 6.59 3.80
C LEU A 200 -23.67 6.56 2.27
N LEU A 201 -22.94 7.50 1.64
CA LEU A 201 -22.65 7.51 0.20
C LEU A 201 -21.30 6.84 -0.14
N LEU A 202 -20.51 6.43 0.86
CA LEU A 202 -19.26 5.71 0.67
C LEU A 202 -19.46 4.18 0.75
N PRO A 203 -18.77 3.39 -0.08
CA PRO A 203 -18.64 1.95 0.15
C PRO A 203 -18.02 1.65 1.52
N GLU A 204 -18.55 0.66 2.26
CA GLU A 204 -18.16 0.36 3.66
C GLU A 204 -16.65 0.24 3.89
N VAL A 205 -15.89 -0.22 2.89
CA VAL A 205 -14.42 -0.35 2.94
C VAL A 205 -13.74 1.02 3.12
N LEU A 206 -14.23 2.06 2.46
CA LEU A 206 -13.66 3.41 2.52
C LEU A 206 -14.09 4.20 3.76
N VAL A 207 -15.10 3.73 4.49
CA VAL A 207 -15.59 4.39 5.72
C VAL A 207 -14.60 4.25 6.89
N PHE A 208 -13.79 3.19 6.91
CA PHE A 208 -12.85 2.88 8.01
C PHE A 208 -11.37 3.18 7.68
N HIS A 209 -11.12 4.00 6.66
CA HIS A 209 -9.78 4.45 6.30
C HIS A 209 -9.63 5.95 6.52
N GLN A 210 -8.41 6.40 6.85
CA GLN A 210 -8.10 7.82 7.03
C GLN A 210 -8.05 8.51 5.66
N ASN A 211 -9.24 8.80 5.13
CA ASN A 211 -9.41 9.39 3.81
C ASN A 211 -8.94 10.85 3.79
N ASN A 212 -7.71 11.07 3.34
CA ASN A 212 -7.23 12.37 2.83
C ASN A 212 -7.93 12.77 1.50
N ASN A 213 -9.11 12.20 1.23
CA ASN A 213 -9.89 12.45 0.04
C ASN A 213 -10.53 13.84 0.12
N LYS A 214 -10.58 14.52 -1.03
CA LYS A 214 -11.17 15.86 -1.13
C LYS A 214 -12.58 15.73 -1.68
N TYR A 215 -13.56 16.08 -0.85
CA TYR A 215 -14.96 16.10 -1.23
C TYR A 215 -15.36 17.50 -1.72
N CYS A 216 -16.28 17.56 -2.67
CA CYS A 216 -16.93 18.80 -3.10
C CYS A 216 -18.38 18.52 -3.51
N MET A 217 -19.21 19.56 -3.52
CA MET A 217 -20.56 19.51 -4.07
C MET A 217 -20.59 20.26 -5.40
N CYS A 218 -21.38 19.77 -6.36
CA CYS A 218 -21.58 20.39 -7.65
C CYS A 218 -23.07 20.65 -7.88
N PHE A 219 -23.44 21.93 -8.04
CA PHE A 219 -24.79 22.40 -8.25
C PHE A 219 -24.98 22.75 -9.72
N LYS A 220 -25.83 22.02 -10.42
CA LYS A 220 -26.19 22.24 -11.84
C LYS A 220 -27.46 23.08 -11.89
N ILE A 221 -27.29 24.40 -11.90
CA ILE A 221 -28.38 25.39 -11.81
C ILE A 221 -28.51 26.07 -13.18
N PHE A 222 -29.68 25.95 -13.81
CA PHE A 222 -29.96 26.48 -15.17
C PHE A 222 -28.90 26.07 -16.21
N GLY A 223 -28.41 24.83 -16.12
CA GLY A 223 -27.34 24.29 -16.97
C GLY A 223 -25.91 24.70 -16.60
N ILE A 224 -25.70 25.58 -15.62
CA ILE A 224 -24.36 26.00 -15.17
C ILE A 224 -23.89 25.11 -14.01
N PRO A 225 -22.75 24.39 -14.13
CA PRO A 225 -22.18 23.58 -13.05
C PRO A 225 -21.30 24.43 -12.10
N ILE A 226 -21.80 24.68 -10.89
CA ILE A 226 -21.12 25.45 -9.84
C ILE A 226 -20.54 24.48 -8.80
N LYS A 227 -19.23 24.55 -8.54
CA LYS A 227 -18.54 23.66 -7.58
C LYS A 227 -18.21 24.40 -6.27
N THR A 228 -18.52 23.80 -5.13
CA THR A 228 -18.16 24.33 -3.79
C THR A 228 -16.66 24.23 -3.53
N LYS A 229 -16.18 24.85 -2.45
CA LYS A 229 -14.81 24.58 -1.98
C LYS A 229 -14.63 23.09 -1.65
N GLN A 230 -13.43 22.58 -1.89
CA GLN A 230 -13.03 21.23 -1.51
C GLN A 230 -12.81 21.16 0.01
N PHE A 231 -13.30 20.09 0.64
CA PHE A 231 -13.10 19.83 2.07
C PHE A 231 -12.70 18.38 2.33
N SER A 232 -11.99 18.15 3.44
CA SER A 232 -11.50 16.84 3.91
C SER A 232 -11.85 16.64 5.39
N LYS A 233 -13.08 16.96 5.76
CA LYS A 233 -13.65 16.71 7.09
C LYS A 233 -14.31 15.33 7.13
N ASP A 234 -14.37 14.73 8.31
CA ASP A 234 -15.06 13.45 8.53
C ASP A 234 -16.56 13.56 8.17
N LEU A 235 -17.04 12.63 7.32
CA LEU A 235 -18.40 12.68 6.76
C LEU A 235 -19.50 12.15 7.71
N HIS A 236 -19.12 11.65 8.88
CA HIS A 236 -20.01 11.13 9.91
C HIS A 236 -20.81 12.22 10.62
N ASP A 237 -20.20 13.39 10.82
CA ASP A 237 -20.78 14.50 11.56
C ASP A 237 -21.63 15.43 10.66
N LYS A 238 -22.41 16.30 11.31
CA LYS A 238 -23.14 17.37 10.61
C LYS A 238 -22.17 18.43 10.11
N ILE A 239 -21.85 18.40 8.81
CA ILE A 239 -21.02 19.40 8.16
C ILE A 239 -21.86 20.65 7.91
N ILE A 240 -21.60 21.69 8.69
CA ILE A 240 -22.11 23.05 8.45
C ILE A 240 -21.35 23.65 7.26
N PHE A 241 -22.11 24.26 6.35
CA PHE A 241 -21.60 25.08 5.26
C PHE A 241 -22.05 26.52 5.47
N GLU A 242 -21.27 27.47 4.95
CA GLU A 242 -21.60 28.91 4.93
C GLU A 242 -21.35 29.45 3.51
N GLU A 243 -21.65 28.63 2.50
CA GLU A 243 -21.50 28.99 1.09
C GLU A 243 -22.83 29.43 0.51
N ARG A 244 -22.83 30.64 -0.07
CA ARG A 244 -23.96 31.25 -0.75
C ARG A 244 -23.65 31.41 -2.23
N ILE A 245 -24.40 30.69 -3.05
CA ILE A 245 -24.45 30.85 -4.51
C ILE A 245 -25.44 32.00 -4.81
N VAL A 246 -25.07 32.91 -5.71
CA VAL A 246 -25.93 34.00 -6.16
C VAL A 246 -25.98 34.01 -7.68
N VAL A 247 -27.18 33.93 -8.25
CA VAL A 247 -27.42 33.95 -9.70
C VAL A 247 -28.26 35.19 -10.03
N ARG A 248 -27.81 36.00 -10.99
CA ARG A 248 -28.53 37.19 -11.45
C ARG A 248 -29.44 36.85 -12.63
N LEU A 249 -30.72 37.20 -12.51
CA LEU A 249 -31.79 36.87 -13.43
C LEU A 249 -32.43 38.17 -13.94
N LEU A 250 -32.53 38.33 -15.27
CA LEU A 250 -33.28 39.41 -15.91
C LEU A 250 -34.60 38.83 -16.44
N SER A 251 -35.71 39.22 -15.83
CA SER A 251 -37.02 38.64 -16.13
C SER A 251 -38.18 39.53 -15.63
N ASN A 252 -39.37 38.95 -15.54
CA ASN A 252 -40.54 39.50 -14.85
C ASN A 252 -41.02 38.46 -13.82
N ILE A 253 -41.50 38.90 -12.66
CA ILE A 253 -41.97 37.97 -11.59
C ILE A 253 -43.03 36.97 -12.06
N THR A 254 -43.86 37.30 -13.04
CA THR A 254 -44.86 36.36 -13.59
C THR A 254 -44.20 35.23 -14.39
N VAL A 255 -43.20 35.56 -15.22
CA VAL A 255 -42.43 34.59 -16.01
C VAL A 255 -41.52 33.76 -15.10
N LEU A 256 -40.87 34.37 -14.11
CA LEU A 256 -40.06 33.65 -13.12
C LEU A 256 -40.88 32.63 -12.33
N ARG A 257 -42.10 32.98 -11.89
CA ARG A 257 -42.96 32.02 -11.16
C ARG A 257 -43.30 30.79 -12.00
N GLN A 258 -43.65 30.96 -13.28
CA GLN A 258 -43.88 29.83 -14.17
C GLN A 258 -42.58 29.03 -14.36
N PHE A 259 -41.47 29.70 -14.64
CA PHE A 259 -40.17 29.08 -14.83
C PHE A 259 -39.72 28.24 -13.62
N PHE A 260 -39.87 28.75 -12.39
CA PHE A 260 -39.57 28.03 -11.16
C PHE A 260 -40.52 26.85 -10.87
N SER A 261 -41.71 26.81 -11.48
CA SER A 261 -42.63 25.65 -11.40
C SER A 261 -42.36 24.57 -12.45
N GLU A 262 -41.53 24.86 -13.47
CA GLU A 262 -41.11 23.94 -14.52
C GLU A 262 -39.68 23.42 -14.29
N GLU A 263 -38.75 24.30 -13.92
CA GLU A 263 -37.31 24.03 -13.79
C GLU A 263 -36.96 23.37 -12.44
N LYS A 264 -35.96 22.47 -12.47
CA LYS A 264 -35.38 21.80 -11.29
C LYS A 264 -33.87 21.81 -11.40
N PHE A 265 -33.16 21.83 -10.27
CA PHE A 265 -31.70 21.81 -10.24
C PHE A 265 -31.17 20.54 -9.59
N GLU A 266 -29.97 20.12 -10.01
CA GLU A 266 -29.32 18.91 -9.52
C GLU A 266 -28.14 19.28 -8.63
N VAL A 267 -27.93 18.50 -7.56
CA VAL A 267 -26.79 18.63 -6.66
C VAL A 267 -26.08 17.28 -6.56
N GLY A 268 -24.89 17.20 -7.16
CA GLY A 268 -23.96 16.10 -7.00
C GLY A 268 -23.09 16.27 -5.76
N PHE A 269 -22.81 15.18 -5.06
CA PHE A 269 -21.76 15.09 -4.05
C PHE A 269 -20.63 14.21 -4.60
N ASN A 270 -19.42 14.76 -4.68
CA ASN A 270 -18.29 14.15 -5.37
C ASN A 270 -17.10 13.94 -4.44
N CYS A 271 -16.33 12.88 -4.69
CA CYS A 271 -15.04 12.59 -4.06
C CYS A 271 -13.94 12.63 -5.13
N GLY A 272 -13.14 13.69 -5.15
CA GLY A 272 -12.24 13.95 -6.27
C GLY A 272 -13.01 14.12 -7.58
N ASN A 273 -12.91 13.13 -8.46
CA ASN A 273 -13.64 13.10 -9.73
C ASN A 273 -14.91 12.22 -9.68
N ASP A 274 -15.04 11.35 -8.67
CA ASP A 274 -16.12 10.35 -8.61
C ASP A 274 -17.40 10.97 -8.03
N LEU A 275 -18.53 10.82 -8.73
CA LEU A 275 -19.86 11.15 -8.21
C LEU A 275 -20.29 10.06 -7.21
N LEU A 276 -20.54 10.44 -5.96
CA LEU A 276 -21.00 9.54 -4.89
C LEU A 276 -22.52 9.57 -4.69
N GLY A 277 -23.15 10.71 -4.95
CA GLY A 277 -24.60 10.86 -4.78
C GLY A 277 -25.18 12.03 -5.56
N LEU A 278 -26.40 11.88 -6.06
CA LEU A 278 -27.17 12.92 -6.74
C LEU A 278 -28.44 13.21 -5.95
N THR A 279 -28.83 14.48 -5.84
CA THR A 279 -30.18 14.87 -5.41
C THR A 279 -30.75 15.91 -6.36
N THR A 280 -32.07 15.86 -6.59
CA THR A 280 -32.79 16.77 -7.50
C THR A 280 -33.75 17.59 -6.66
N VAL A 281 -33.69 18.91 -6.82
CA VAL A 281 -34.39 19.89 -6.00
C VAL A 281 -35.23 20.77 -6.92
N SER A 282 -36.53 20.92 -6.62
CA SER A 282 -37.42 21.82 -7.35
C SER A 282 -37.51 23.19 -6.70
N PHE A 283 -37.96 24.18 -7.47
CA PHE A 283 -38.17 25.55 -7.02
C PHE A 283 -39.66 25.87 -6.74
N ASP A 284 -40.53 24.86 -6.69
CA ASP A 284 -42.00 24.95 -6.71
C ASP A 284 -42.59 25.97 -5.70
N ASP A 285 -41.98 26.08 -4.51
CA ASP A 285 -42.44 26.93 -3.40
C ASP A 285 -41.92 28.39 -3.46
N LEU A 286 -41.05 28.77 -4.41
CA LEU A 286 -40.46 30.13 -4.52
C LEU A 286 -41.42 31.20 -5.08
N SER A 287 -42.71 31.07 -4.77
CA SER A 287 -43.75 32.02 -5.21
C SER A 287 -43.59 33.42 -4.61
N ASN A 288 -42.97 33.58 -3.45
CA ASN A 288 -42.91 34.86 -2.72
C ASN A 288 -41.52 35.52 -2.80
N LEU A 289 -41.52 36.83 -3.10
CA LEU A 289 -40.31 37.64 -3.13
C LEU A 289 -39.84 37.98 -1.71
N ASN A 290 -38.51 37.99 -1.52
CA ASN A 290 -37.80 38.25 -0.27
C ASN A 290 -38.09 37.29 0.90
N GLU A 291 -38.94 36.28 0.72
CA GLU A 291 -39.19 35.26 1.75
C GLU A 291 -38.07 34.20 1.76
N LYS A 292 -37.60 33.82 2.95
CA LYS A 292 -36.52 32.82 3.11
C LYS A 292 -37.11 31.42 3.18
N LEU A 293 -37.21 30.77 2.02
CA LEU A 293 -37.67 29.39 1.95
C LEU A 293 -36.57 28.44 2.48
N LEU A 294 -36.82 27.86 3.64
CA LEU A 294 -36.11 26.67 4.11
C LEU A 294 -36.69 25.45 3.39
N LEU A 295 -35.92 24.87 2.47
CA LEU A 295 -36.34 23.66 1.78
C LEU A 295 -36.33 22.45 2.73
N PRO A 296 -37.24 21.48 2.52
CA PRO A 296 -37.19 20.20 3.23
C PRO A 296 -35.87 19.47 2.96
N ALA A 297 -35.49 18.56 3.87
CA ALA A 297 -34.23 17.82 3.80
C ALA A 297 -34.08 17.08 2.46
N CYS A 298 -33.17 17.54 1.61
CA CYS A 298 -32.96 17.02 0.27
C CYS A 298 -32.07 15.76 0.36
N PHE A 299 -32.66 14.58 0.16
CA PHE A 299 -31.95 13.30 0.30
C PHE A 299 -31.12 12.95 -0.93
N PHE A 300 -29.87 12.52 -0.73
CA PHE A 300 -29.01 12.02 -1.82
C PHE A 300 -29.38 10.58 -2.21
N ARG A 301 -29.30 10.31 -3.51
CA ARG A 301 -29.49 8.99 -4.14
C ARG A 301 -28.14 8.52 -4.70
N LEU A 302 -27.83 7.24 -4.59
CA LEU A 302 -26.64 6.68 -5.22
C LEU A 302 -26.77 6.72 -6.75
N PRO A 303 -25.71 7.08 -7.51
CA PRO A 303 -25.70 7.08 -8.97
C PRO A 303 -25.80 5.64 -9.49
N SER A 304 -27.03 5.20 -9.67
CA SER A 304 -27.44 3.85 -10.03
C SER A 304 -28.73 3.97 -10.85
N PRO A 305 -29.00 3.07 -11.82
CA PRO A 305 -30.16 3.20 -12.70
C PRO A 305 -31.52 3.18 -11.98
N ASN A 306 -31.56 2.76 -10.71
CA ASN A 306 -32.76 2.73 -9.88
C ASN A 306 -32.80 3.84 -8.79
N GLY A 307 -31.82 4.75 -8.74
CA GLY A 307 -31.87 5.97 -7.91
C GLY A 307 -32.09 5.75 -6.41
N ILE A 308 -31.49 4.72 -5.82
CA ILE A 308 -31.75 4.32 -4.43
C ILE A 308 -31.15 5.34 -3.44
N VAL A 309 -31.95 5.83 -2.50
CA VAL A 309 -31.45 6.55 -1.31
C VAL A 309 -30.89 5.51 -0.33
N PRO A 310 -29.58 5.53 0.00
CA PRO A 310 -29.04 4.59 0.96
C PRO A 310 -29.58 4.91 2.36
N VAL A 311 -29.92 3.85 3.10
CA VAL A 311 -30.43 3.93 4.46
C VAL A 311 -29.44 3.16 5.33
N GLY A 312 -28.84 3.85 6.30
CA GLY A 312 -27.96 3.21 7.28
C GLY A 312 -28.75 2.27 8.20
N ASN A 313 -28.05 1.37 8.89
CA ASN A 313 -28.68 0.42 9.84
C ASN A 313 -29.51 1.12 10.94
N ASP A 314 -29.18 2.37 11.27
CA ASP A 314 -29.89 3.23 12.24
C ASP A 314 -31.11 3.97 11.63
N GLY A 315 -31.51 3.66 10.38
CA GLY A 315 -32.58 4.37 9.66
C GLY A 315 -32.19 5.76 9.10
N ARG A 316 -30.96 6.22 9.38
CA ARG A 316 -30.41 7.49 8.87
C ARG A 316 -30.27 7.48 7.34
N LYS A 317 -30.35 8.66 6.72
CA LYS A 317 -30.23 8.88 5.27
C LYS A 317 -29.35 10.10 5.01
N PRO A 318 -28.53 10.12 3.93
CA PRO A 318 -27.73 11.29 3.57
C PRO A 318 -28.66 12.44 3.17
N PHE A 319 -28.57 13.59 3.84
CA PHE A 319 -29.41 14.75 3.50
C PHE A 319 -28.66 16.08 3.51
N LEU A 320 -29.13 16.97 2.65
CA LEU A 320 -28.69 18.36 2.49
C LEU A 320 -29.81 19.32 2.94
N SER A 321 -29.45 20.37 3.67
CA SER A 321 -30.36 21.46 4.05
C SER A 321 -29.96 22.73 3.29
N LEU A 322 -30.89 23.21 2.46
CA LEU A 322 -30.74 24.40 1.62
C LEU A 322 -31.76 25.47 2.05
N GLU A 323 -31.36 26.72 1.93
CA GLU A 323 -32.22 27.90 2.06
C GLU A 323 -32.15 28.66 0.73
N ILE A 324 -33.30 28.92 0.10
CA ILE A 324 -33.37 29.65 -1.18
C ILE A 324 -34.28 30.86 -1.02
N TYR A 325 -33.88 31.99 -1.60
CA TYR A 325 -34.70 33.20 -1.63
C TYR A 325 -34.42 34.05 -2.87
N LEU A 326 -35.47 34.67 -3.41
CA LEU A 326 -35.43 35.53 -4.58
C LEU A 326 -35.56 36.99 -4.15
N VAL A 327 -34.53 37.80 -4.42
CA VAL A 327 -34.51 39.24 -4.10
C VAL A 327 -34.74 40.05 -5.36
N LYS A 328 -35.58 41.09 -5.31
CA LYS A 328 -35.65 42.11 -6.38
C LYS A 328 -34.69 43.25 -6.07
N ASN A 329 -33.77 43.53 -6.97
CA ASN A 329 -32.88 44.68 -6.83
C ASN A 329 -33.66 45.94 -7.26
N ARG A 330 -33.73 46.94 -6.36
CA ARG A 330 -34.27 48.28 -6.67
C ARG A 330 -33.15 49.29 -6.57
N GLU A 331 -33.09 50.21 -7.54
CA GLU A 331 -32.36 51.46 -7.39
C GLU A 331 -33.16 52.40 -6.47
N GLU A 332 -32.49 53.07 -5.53
CA GLU A 332 -33.12 54.04 -4.63
C GLU A 332 -32.90 55.48 -5.11
N VAL A 333 -33.98 56.27 -5.16
CA VAL A 333 -33.93 57.73 -5.34
C VAL A 333 -34.99 58.38 -4.44
N PRO A 334 -34.61 59.21 -3.45
CA PRO A 334 -35.55 59.83 -2.49
C PRO A 334 -36.05 61.23 -2.89
N ALA A 335 -37.20 61.65 -2.36
CA ALA A 335 -37.81 62.98 -2.56
C ALA A 335 -38.55 63.52 -1.30
N LEU A 336 -38.93 64.81 -1.31
CA LEU A 336 -39.25 65.66 -0.13
C LEU A 336 -40.76 66.00 0.05
N VAL A 337 -41.20 66.31 1.29
CA VAL A 337 -42.48 67.01 1.65
C VAL A 337 -42.30 67.84 2.96
N SER A 338 -43.18 68.81 3.29
CA SER A 338 -42.95 69.86 4.33
C SER A 338 -44.20 70.51 5.00
N ASN A 339 -43.96 71.34 6.06
CA ASN A 339 -44.76 72.47 6.64
C ASN A 339 -45.88 72.24 7.72
N LEU A 340 -45.95 73.12 8.75
CA LEU A 340 -47.09 74.01 9.18
C LEU A 340 -47.00 74.63 10.61
N GLU A 341 -47.77 75.71 10.90
CA GLU A 341 -47.82 76.57 12.13
C GLU A 341 -49.17 77.36 12.22
N PRO A 342 -49.74 77.77 13.40
CA PRO A 342 -50.02 79.23 13.71
C PRO A 342 -50.23 79.65 15.23
N ASP A 343 -50.78 80.86 15.49
CA ASP A 343 -50.80 81.70 16.74
C ASP A 343 -52.22 82.27 17.16
N VAL A 344 -52.40 83.04 18.29
CA VAL A 344 -53.42 84.13 18.63
C VAL A 344 -53.72 84.38 20.17
N SER A 345 -54.24 85.58 20.58
CA SER A 345 -54.45 86.07 22.00
C SER A 345 -55.59 87.13 22.25
N LYS A 346 -56.02 87.45 23.53
CA LYS A 346 -56.44 88.81 24.10
C LYS A 346 -57.33 88.93 25.40
N ALA A 347 -57.17 90.09 26.13
CA ALA A 347 -58.15 90.94 26.92
C ALA A 347 -58.65 90.56 28.36
N CYS A 348 -59.25 91.44 29.24
CA CYS A 348 -59.11 92.91 29.59
C CYS A 348 -60.09 93.41 30.76
N GLY A 349 -59.72 94.41 31.59
CA GLY A 349 -60.60 95.32 32.41
C GLY A 349 -60.82 95.06 33.94
N ASP A 350 -61.48 95.92 34.76
CA ASP A 350 -61.18 97.33 35.13
C ASP A 350 -61.70 97.72 36.56
N TYR A 351 -61.03 98.63 37.31
CA TYR A 351 -61.31 99.07 38.72
C TYR A 351 -60.68 100.49 39.02
N THR A 352 -60.66 101.02 40.25
CA THR A 352 -60.03 102.32 40.63
C THR A 352 -58.50 102.22 40.85
N GLU A 353 -57.69 103.15 40.33
CA GLU A 353 -56.22 103.00 40.20
C GLU A 353 -55.41 102.63 41.46
N GLU A 354 -55.61 103.26 42.61
CA GLU A 354 -54.83 102.93 43.83
C GLU A 354 -55.23 101.56 44.40
N ALA A 355 -56.53 101.28 44.42
CA ALA A 355 -57.06 99.97 44.82
C ALA A 355 -56.67 98.88 43.81
N LYS A 356 -56.72 99.16 42.50
CA LYS A 356 -56.14 98.34 41.42
C LYS A 356 -54.69 98.03 41.73
N GLN A 357 -53.86 99.02 42.07
CA GLN A 357 -52.43 98.79 42.28
C GLN A 357 -52.17 97.93 43.52
N GLN A 358 -52.85 98.18 44.66
CA GLN A 358 -52.70 97.31 45.83
C GLN A 358 -53.28 95.91 45.60
N ILE A 359 -54.48 95.79 45.04
CA ILE A 359 -55.12 94.50 44.75
C ILE A 359 -54.30 93.75 43.69
N SER A 360 -53.77 94.41 42.67
CA SER A 360 -52.92 93.81 41.63
C SER A 360 -51.54 93.42 42.15
N GLN A 361 -50.89 94.20 43.02
CA GLN A 361 -49.65 93.79 43.67
C GLN A 361 -49.86 92.61 44.62
N GLN A 362 -50.97 92.62 45.37
CA GLN A 362 -51.31 91.53 46.28
C GLN A 362 -51.72 90.26 45.50
N LEU A 363 -52.47 90.38 44.41
CA LEU A 363 -52.71 89.29 43.46
C LEU A 363 -51.40 88.84 42.81
N LEU A 364 -50.48 89.74 42.45
CA LEU A 364 -49.21 89.36 41.82
C LEU A 364 -48.40 88.46 42.76
N LEU A 365 -48.15 88.89 44.01
CA LEU A 365 -47.48 88.05 45.01
C LEU A 365 -48.22 86.72 45.22
N ILE A 366 -49.55 86.76 45.37
CA ILE A 366 -50.36 85.55 45.55
C ILE A 366 -50.26 84.63 44.33
N THR A 367 -50.19 85.16 43.10
CA THR A 367 -49.99 84.35 41.88
C THR A 367 -48.57 83.85 41.74
N GLU A 368 -47.55 84.61 42.13
CA GLU A 368 -46.15 84.15 42.15
C GLU A 368 -45.96 83.02 43.17
N GLU A 369 -46.59 83.13 44.35
CA GLU A 369 -46.57 82.12 45.40
C GLU A 369 -47.31 80.83 44.96
N HIS A 370 -48.53 80.94 44.42
CA HIS A 370 -49.24 79.78 43.84
C HIS A 370 -48.52 79.19 42.62
N MET A 371 -47.90 80.00 41.76
CA MET A 371 -47.09 79.50 40.63
C MET A 371 -45.88 78.72 41.12
N LYS A 372 -45.20 79.19 42.17
CA LYS A 372 -44.09 78.48 42.81
C LYS A 372 -44.54 77.18 43.48
N GLU A 373 -45.69 77.17 44.16
CA GLU A 373 -46.28 75.92 44.69
C GLU A 373 -46.64 74.93 43.56
N LEU A 374 -47.16 75.41 42.43
CA LEU A 374 -47.45 74.61 41.24
C LEU A 374 -46.18 74.05 40.57
N GLU A 375 -45.10 74.83 40.49
CA GLU A 375 -43.81 74.37 39.99
C GLU A 375 -43.17 73.34 40.93
N GLU A 376 -43.18 73.59 42.25
CA GLU A 376 -42.71 72.62 43.25
C GLU A 376 -43.56 71.34 43.27
N TRP A 377 -44.87 71.44 43.05
CA TRP A 377 -45.75 70.27 42.91
C TRP A 377 -45.46 69.50 41.62
N LYS A 378 -45.30 70.20 40.49
CA LYS A 378 -44.97 69.62 39.18
C LYS A 378 -43.64 68.89 39.21
N GLU A 379 -42.59 69.46 39.82
CA GLU A 379 -41.29 68.81 39.88
C GLU A 379 -41.30 67.62 40.85
N ARG A 380 -42.04 67.69 41.97
CA ARG A 380 -42.29 66.51 42.83
C ARG A 380 -42.97 65.38 42.06
N GLN A 381 -44.04 65.66 41.32
CA GLN A 381 -44.71 64.66 40.48
C GLN A 381 -43.80 64.12 39.38
N LYS A 382 -42.97 64.95 38.76
CA LYS A 382 -41.96 64.50 37.79
C LYS A 382 -40.94 63.54 38.42
N VAL A 383 -40.42 63.85 39.60
CA VAL A 383 -39.49 62.97 40.33
C VAL A 383 -40.18 61.65 40.74
N GLU A 384 -41.42 61.70 41.23
CA GLU A 384 -42.21 60.48 41.54
C GLU A 384 -42.42 59.60 40.29
N PHE A 385 -42.68 60.19 39.11
CA PHE A 385 -42.78 59.45 37.86
C PHE A 385 -41.42 58.92 37.36
N GLU A 386 -40.33 59.68 37.51
CA GLU A 386 -38.98 59.25 37.15
C GLU A 386 -38.51 58.08 38.04
N GLU A 387 -38.80 58.13 39.34
CA GLU A 387 -38.54 57.05 40.31
C GLU A 387 -39.41 55.80 40.02
N GLN A 388 -40.71 55.95 39.75
CA GLN A 388 -41.57 54.84 39.33
C GLN A 388 -41.07 54.19 38.04
N LEU A 389 -40.64 54.99 37.06
CA LEU A 389 -40.11 54.50 35.80
C LEU A 389 -38.75 53.79 35.95
N GLN A 390 -37.91 54.24 36.90
CA GLN A 390 -36.67 53.54 37.24
C GLN A 390 -36.95 52.21 37.95
N ASN A 391 -37.81 52.20 38.97
CA ASN A 391 -38.21 50.98 39.68
C ASN A 391 -38.83 49.93 38.74
N LEU A 392 -39.61 50.35 37.74
CA LEU A 392 -40.12 49.45 36.69
C LEU A 392 -39.00 48.84 35.85
N LYS A 393 -38.05 49.64 35.36
CA LYS A 393 -36.89 49.16 34.57
C LYS A 393 -36.01 48.21 35.37
N GLU A 394 -35.75 48.51 36.65
CA GLU A 394 -34.98 47.63 37.54
C GLU A 394 -35.74 46.31 37.80
N SER A 395 -37.07 46.37 37.97
CA SER A 395 -37.92 45.17 38.08
C SER A 395 -37.97 44.34 36.78
N GLU A 396 -37.82 44.93 35.60
CA GLU A 396 -37.72 44.20 34.33
C GLU A 396 -36.33 43.56 34.17
N LEU A 397 -35.26 44.33 34.42
CA LEU A 397 -33.88 43.83 34.37
C LEU A 397 -33.61 42.68 35.35
N GLU A 398 -34.25 42.66 36.53
CA GLU A 398 -34.09 41.55 37.46
C GLU A 398 -34.83 40.28 37.02
N LYS A 399 -36.00 40.41 36.36
CA LYS A 399 -36.69 39.25 35.74
C LYS A 399 -35.86 38.64 34.60
N ASP A 400 -35.24 39.49 33.78
CA ASP A 400 -34.32 39.04 32.73
C ASP A 400 -33.10 38.31 33.32
N ARG A 401 -32.54 38.81 34.43
CA ARG A 401 -31.45 38.14 35.17
C ARG A 401 -31.88 36.78 35.71
N GLU A 402 -33.03 36.70 36.38
CA GLU A 402 -33.59 35.43 36.87
C GLU A 402 -33.83 34.43 35.73
N GLU A 403 -34.30 34.88 34.58
CA GLU A 403 -34.54 33.99 33.43
C GLU A 403 -33.23 33.53 32.79
N ILE A 404 -32.21 34.39 32.72
CA ILE A 404 -30.86 34.02 32.27
C ILE A 404 -30.24 32.98 33.21
N GLU A 405 -30.35 33.13 34.53
CA GLU A 405 -29.83 32.15 35.48
C GLU A 405 -30.63 30.83 35.46
N ARG A 406 -31.96 30.87 35.29
CA ARG A 406 -32.78 29.65 35.05
C ARG A 406 -32.31 28.91 33.79
N LYS A 407 -32.14 29.62 32.67
CA LYS A 407 -31.65 29.03 31.40
C LYS A 407 -30.22 28.50 31.50
N LYS A 408 -29.35 29.11 32.30
CA LYS A 408 -28.00 28.58 32.61
C LYS A 408 -28.06 27.30 33.44
N ALA A 409 -28.94 27.23 34.44
CA ALA A 409 -29.12 26.05 35.28
C ALA A 409 -29.63 24.86 34.45
N GLU A 410 -30.67 25.07 33.63
CA GLU A 410 -31.20 24.08 32.69
C GLU A 410 -30.13 23.60 31.70
N LEU A 411 -29.34 24.53 31.12
CA LEU A 411 -28.24 24.18 30.22
C LEU A 411 -27.17 23.33 30.92
N ASN A 412 -26.81 23.68 32.16
CA ASN A 412 -25.82 22.93 32.93
C ASN A 412 -26.32 21.52 33.30
N GLU A 413 -27.59 21.37 33.69
CA GLU A 413 -28.21 20.06 33.95
C GLU A 413 -28.22 19.18 32.68
N ASN A 414 -28.52 19.78 31.52
CA ASN A 414 -28.46 19.07 30.23
C ASN A 414 -27.01 18.70 29.84
N ILE A 415 -26.02 19.55 30.13
CA ILE A 415 -24.59 19.22 29.94
C ILE A 415 -24.15 18.05 30.83
N ILE A 416 -24.66 17.95 32.06
CA ILE A 416 -24.40 16.82 32.96
C ILE A 416 -24.99 15.52 32.38
N LYS A 417 -26.28 15.53 32.02
CA LYS A 417 -26.95 14.36 31.39
C LYS A 417 -26.26 13.89 30.11
N CYS A 418 -25.80 14.82 29.26
CA CYS A 418 -25.04 14.50 28.06
C CYS A 418 -23.69 13.81 28.36
N LYS A 419 -23.02 14.15 29.47
CA LYS A 419 -21.80 13.48 29.90
C LYS A 419 -22.08 12.08 30.46
N GLU A 420 -23.11 11.93 31.30
CA GLU A 420 -23.53 10.64 31.85
C GLU A 420 -23.86 9.64 30.72
N LEU A 421 -24.64 10.07 29.73
CA LEU A 421 -24.94 9.27 28.53
C LEU A 421 -23.71 8.98 27.67
N GLN A 422 -22.73 9.89 27.62
CA GLN A 422 -21.46 9.67 26.90
C GLN A 422 -20.58 8.63 27.62
N GLU A 423 -20.55 8.64 28.96
CA GLU A 423 -19.82 7.65 29.76
C GLU A 423 -20.47 6.26 29.68
N GLU A 424 -21.81 6.17 29.77
CA GLU A 424 -22.53 4.90 29.58
C GLU A 424 -22.31 4.33 28.17
N LEU A 425 -22.40 5.17 27.12
CA LEU A 425 -22.13 4.76 25.74
C LEU A 425 -20.70 4.25 25.56
N GLN A 426 -19.72 4.90 26.20
CA GLN A 426 -18.32 4.47 26.17
C GLN A 426 -18.14 3.11 26.87
N GLU A 427 -18.79 2.89 28.02
CA GLU A 427 -18.77 1.60 28.72
C GLU A 427 -19.36 0.48 27.83
N LYS A 428 -20.57 0.68 27.27
CA LYS A 428 -21.20 -0.31 26.36
C LYS A 428 -20.33 -0.59 25.13
N LEU A 429 -19.65 0.42 24.60
CA LEU A 429 -18.75 0.29 23.46
C LEU A 429 -17.49 -0.52 23.79
N ASP A 430 -16.95 -0.39 25.01
CA ASP A 430 -15.82 -1.20 25.48
C ASP A 430 -16.23 -2.63 25.91
N GLU A 431 -17.42 -2.83 26.49
CA GLU A 431 -18.02 -4.17 26.65
C GLU A 431 -18.15 -4.89 25.29
N LEU A 432 -18.59 -4.18 24.24
CA LEU A 432 -18.70 -4.73 22.90
C LEU A 432 -17.33 -5.05 22.29
N LYS A 433 -16.28 -4.23 22.51
CA LYS A 433 -14.90 -4.57 22.11
C LYS A 433 -14.40 -5.82 22.84
N LEU A 434 -14.64 -5.93 24.14
CA LEU A 434 -14.27 -7.10 24.95
C LEU A 434 -15.00 -8.36 24.47
N SER A 435 -16.31 -8.27 24.24
CA SER A 435 -17.15 -9.36 23.70
C SER A 435 -16.70 -9.81 22.31
N LYS A 436 -16.41 -8.89 21.38
CA LYS A 436 -15.82 -9.20 20.06
C LYS A 436 -14.46 -9.90 20.21
N THR A 437 -13.61 -9.43 21.12
CA THR A 437 -12.27 -10.01 21.37
C THR A 437 -12.35 -11.41 21.97
N LEU A 438 -13.24 -11.63 22.94
CA LEU A 438 -13.51 -12.95 23.54
C LEU A 438 -14.12 -13.93 22.52
N LYS A 439 -15.02 -13.47 21.65
CA LYS A 439 -15.54 -14.26 20.53
C LYS A 439 -14.42 -14.65 19.54
N LYS A 440 -13.48 -13.74 19.21
CA LYS A 440 -12.32 -14.04 18.37
C LYS A 440 -11.36 -15.05 19.02
N LYS A 441 -11.05 -14.89 20.32
CA LYS A 441 -10.26 -15.87 21.10
C LYS A 441 -10.95 -17.24 21.18
N ARG A 442 -12.26 -17.29 21.43
CA ARG A 442 -13.05 -18.55 21.44
C ARG A 442 -13.01 -19.24 20.07
N LYS A 443 -13.29 -18.54 18.96
CA LYS A 443 -13.19 -19.12 17.60
C LYS A 443 -11.80 -19.70 17.31
N SER A 444 -10.73 -19.00 17.71
CA SER A 444 -9.36 -19.51 17.58
C SER A 444 -9.11 -20.78 18.40
N SER A 445 -9.56 -20.78 19.67
CA SER A 445 -9.45 -21.95 20.56
C SER A 445 -10.24 -23.15 20.03
N THR A 446 -11.47 -22.96 19.55
CA THR A 446 -12.27 -24.03 18.92
C THR A 446 -11.58 -24.58 17.67
N SER A 447 -10.98 -23.73 16.84
CA SER A 447 -10.21 -24.16 15.66
C SER A 447 -8.99 -25.01 16.04
N LEU A 448 -8.24 -24.61 17.08
CA LEU A 448 -7.14 -25.40 17.62
C LEU A 448 -7.61 -26.75 18.18
N VAL A 449 -8.75 -26.78 18.90
CA VAL A 449 -9.34 -28.03 19.40
C VAL A 449 -9.78 -28.96 18.24
N SER A 450 -10.38 -28.43 17.17
CA SER A 450 -10.71 -29.26 15.99
C SER A 450 -9.46 -29.78 15.28
N VAL A 451 -8.39 -28.99 15.15
CA VAL A 451 -7.12 -29.45 14.56
C VAL A 451 -6.44 -30.49 15.45
N ILE A 452 -6.51 -30.34 16.78
CA ILE A 452 -6.01 -31.36 17.72
C ILE A 452 -6.81 -32.66 17.58
N ALA A 453 -8.14 -32.60 17.52
CA ALA A 453 -8.99 -33.78 17.33
C ALA A 453 -8.78 -34.46 15.97
N GLU A 454 -8.63 -33.67 14.89
CA GLU A 454 -8.35 -34.19 13.54
C GLU A 454 -6.96 -34.83 13.47
N ASN A 455 -5.96 -34.25 14.13
CA ASN A 455 -4.62 -34.84 14.23
C ASN A 455 -4.61 -36.09 15.12
N GLN A 456 -5.32 -36.10 16.26
CA GLN A 456 -5.50 -37.28 17.10
C GLN A 456 -6.18 -38.41 16.31
N LYS A 457 -7.18 -38.11 15.49
CA LYS A 457 -7.77 -39.08 14.58
C LYS A 457 -6.76 -39.56 13.54
N LYS A 458 -5.99 -38.69 12.88
CA LYS A 458 -4.91 -39.10 11.95
C LYS A 458 -3.82 -39.95 12.59
N PHE A 459 -3.55 -39.79 13.89
CA PHE A 459 -2.64 -40.66 14.65
C PHE A 459 -3.27 -41.98 15.11
N ALA A 460 -4.61 -42.10 15.11
CA ALA A 460 -5.32 -43.35 15.34
C ALA A 460 -5.57 -44.13 14.03
N ASP A 461 -5.85 -43.41 12.94
CA ASP A 461 -6.03 -43.92 11.57
C ASP A 461 -4.68 -44.21 10.87
N CYS A 462 -3.54 -43.93 11.50
CA CYS A 462 -2.21 -44.30 10.99
C CYS A 462 -1.85 -45.67 11.56
N ASP A 463 -1.94 -46.71 10.74
CA ASP A 463 -1.94 -48.11 11.17
C ASP A 463 -0.72 -48.46 12.04
N LYS A 464 -0.98 -48.55 13.35
CA LYS A 464 -0.02 -49.04 14.35
C LYS A 464 0.47 -50.46 13.99
N GLU A 465 -0.36 -51.23 13.30
CA GLU A 465 -0.07 -52.56 12.77
C GLU A 465 1.03 -52.51 11.69
N LEU A 466 0.92 -51.63 10.68
CA LEU A 466 1.98 -51.43 9.68
C LEU A 466 3.30 -50.94 10.30
N LEU A 467 3.23 -50.12 11.36
CA LEU A 467 4.43 -49.68 12.08
C LEU A 467 5.06 -50.80 12.91
N ILE A 468 4.26 -51.73 13.45
CA ILE A 468 4.74 -52.93 14.15
C ILE A 468 5.41 -53.88 13.15
N ASP A 469 4.75 -54.18 12.03
CA ASP A 469 5.33 -55.03 10.96
C ASP A 469 6.67 -54.49 10.47
N TYR A 470 6.77 -53.18 10.21
CA TYR A 470 8.03 -52.55 9.79
C TYR A 470 9.13 -52.60 10.88
N ILE A 471 8.76 -52.54 12.17
CA ILE A 471 9.71 -52.74 13.27
C ILE A 471 10.14 -54.20 13.35
N SER A 472 9.24 -55.16 13.16
CA SER A 472 9.54 -56.60 13.20
C SER A 472 10.39 -57.06 12.01
N THR A 473 10.17 -56.53 10.79
CA THR A 473 11.08 -56.80 9.67
C THR A 473 12.47 -56.22 9.93
N LEU A 474 12.57 -54.96 10.40
CA LEU A 474 13.85 -54.37 10.78
C LEU A 474 14.55 -55.13 11.93
N GLN A 475 13.80 -55.74 12.85
CA GLN A 475 14.37 -56.59 13.90
C GLN A 475 14.95 -57.87 13.32
N SER A 476 14.23 -58.56 12.43
CA SER A 476 14.73 -59.76 11.73
C SER A 476 15.97 -59.45 10.89
N ASP A 477 15.97 -58.36 10.12
CA ASP A 477 17.14 -57.92 9.35
C ASP A 477 18.35 -57.61 10.25
N ASN A 478 18.14 -57.01 11.42
CA ASN A 478 19.21 -56.78 12.40
C ASN A 478 19.74 -58.08 13.04
N GLU A 479 18.94 -59.14 13.13
CA GLU A 479 19.39 -60.45 13.60
C GLU A 479 20.17 -61.19 12.50
N ASN A 480 19.67 -61.17 11.26
CA ASN A 480 20.37 -61.68 10.08
C ASN A 480 21.75 -61.02 9.91
N LEU A 481 21.83 -59.69 10.03
CA LEU A 481 23.10 -58.95 9.96
C LEU A 481 24.06 -59.30 11.12
N LYS A 482 23.54 -59.52 12.34
CA LYS A 482 24.38 -59.98 13.46
C LYS A 482 24.91 -61.40 13.22
N GLN A 483 24.09 -62.29 12.67
CA GLN A 483 24.52 -63.64 12.31
C GLN A 483 25.66 -63.59 11.28
N ILE A 484 25.48 -62.87 10.17
CA ILE A 484 26.52 -62.68 9.15
C ILE A 484 27.81 -62.10 9.74
N ILE A 485 27.71 -61.11 10.65
CA ILE A 485 28.88 -60.55 11.36
C ILE A 485 29.55 -61.59 12.28
N SER A 486 28.80 -62.52 12.88
CA SER A 486 29.37 -63.60 13.70
C SER A 486 30.04 -64.68 12.86
N GLU A 487 29.45 -65.05 11.72
CA GLU A 487 29.99 -66.00 10.75
C GLU A 487 31.29 -65.46 10.14
N GLN A 488 31.29 -64.22 9.65
CA GLN A 488 32.50 -63.56 9.13
C GLN A 488 33.61 -63.42 10.18
N LYS A 489 33.26 -63.20 11.46
CA LYS A 489 34.26 -63.21 12.55
C LYS A 489 34.84 -64.60 12.78
N GLN A 490 34.03 -65.64 12.74
CA GLN A 490 34.50 -67.02 12.89
C GLN A 490 35.35 -67.45 11.69
N GLU A 491 35.01 -67.03 10.47
CA GLU A 491 35.86 -67.21 9.28
C GLU A 491 37.20 -66.48 9.44
N LEU A 492 37.21 -65.21 9.86
CA LEU A 492 38.44 -64.46 10.12
C LEU A 492 39.30 -65.10 11.21
N GLU A 493 38.71 -65.57 12.31
CA GLU A 493 39.42 -66.25 13.39
C GLU A 493 39.98 -67.62 12.93
N ASN A 494 39.26 -68.33 12.07
CA ASN A 494 39.76 -69.56 11.44
C ASN A 494 40.92 -69.27 10.47
N ILE A 495 40.80 -68.22 9.65
CA ILE A 495 41.87 -67.76 8.76
C ILE A 495 43.10 -67.37 9.58
N GLU A 496 42.96 -66.63 10.67
CA GLU A 496 44.05 -66.25 11.57
C GLU A 496 44.74 -67.46 12.22
N LYS A 497 43.97 -68.51 12.59
CA LYS A 497 44.52 -69.78 13.11
C LYS A 497 45.21 -70.66 12.07
N THR A 498 44.79 -70.57 10.80
CA THR A 498 45.39 -71.36 9.69
C THR A 498 46.49 -70.62 8.94
N ALA A 499 46.57 -69.29 9.07
CA ALA A 499 47.64 -68.49 8.50
C ALA A 499 48.95 -68.76 9.24
N LEU A 500 50.03 -68.93 8.49
CA LEU A 500 51.38 -68.99 9.03
C LEU A 500 51.67 -67.69 9.79
N THR A 501 52.04 -67.78 11.08
CA THR A 501 52.23 -66.56 11.88
C THR A 501 53.42 -65.75 11.37
N LYS A 502 53.46 -64.44 11.67
CA LYS A 502 54.61 -63.60 11.31
C LYS A 502 55.92 -64.15 11.87
N GLU A 503 55.88 -64.70 13.08
CA GLU A 503 57.03 -65.33 13.76
C GLU A 503 57.49 -66.62 13.05
N GLN A 504 56.56 -67.52 12.70
CA GLN A 504 56.87 -68.71 11.90
C GLN A 504 57.45 -68.33 10.53
N THR A 505 56.91 -67.27 9.91
CA THR A 505 57.40 -66.74 8.64
C THR A 505 58.82 -66.16 8.77
N THR A 506 59.11 -65.37 9.83
CA THR A 506 60.46 -64.84 10.05
C THR A 506 61.47 -65.92 10.40
N ASN A 507 61.06 -66.96 11.13
CA ASN A 507 61.94 -68.09 11.47
C ASN A 507 62.33 -68.87 10.20
N LEU A 508 61.37 -69.18 9.32
CA LEU A 508 61.66 -69.81 8.02
C LEU A 508 62.52 -68.93 7.11
N LEU A 509 62.29 -67.60 7.10
CA LEU A 509 63.16 -66.67 6.35
C LEU A 509 64.58 -66.61 6.92
N GLN A 510 64.74 -66.69 8.24
CA GLN A 510 66.05 -66.74 8.89
C GLN A 510 66.77 -68.08 8.66
N GLU A 511 66.05 -69.20 8.65
CA GLU A 511 66.60 -70.50 8.25
C GLU A 511 67.02 -70.52 6.78
N LEU A 512 66.20 -70.00 5.87
CA LEU A 512 66.55 -69.85 4.45
C LEU A 512 67.80 -68.99 4.26
N LYS A 513 67.88 -67.82 4.91
CA LYS A 513 69.09 -66.98 4.87
C LYS A 513 70.31 -67.69 5.44
N GLY A 514 70.15 -68.41 6.55
CA GLY A 514 71.22 -69.22 7.15
C GLY A 514 71.62 -70.46 6.34
N LEU A 515 70.82 -70.89 5.37
CA LEU A 515 71.17 -71.89 4.36
C LEU A 515 71.84 -71.26 3.14
N GLU A 516 71.38 -70.08 2.71
CA GLU A 516 71.95 -69.28 1.63
C GLU A 516 73.38 -68.84 1.95
N GLU A 517 73.64 -68.33 3.15
CA GLU A 517 74.99 -68.00 3.64
C GLU A 517 75.92 -69.22 3.66
N LYS A 518 75.42 -70.40 4.08
CA LYS A 518 76.18 -71.65 4.06
C LYS A 518 76.47 -72.13 2.64
N PHE A 519 75.50 -71.97 1.73
CA PHE A 519 75.66 -72.31 0.32
C PHE A 519 76.71 -71.42 -0.35
N GLU A 520 76.68 -70.11 -0.08
CA GLU A 520 77.68 -69.18 -0.61
C GLU A 520 79.08 -69.44 -0.04
N VAL A 521 79.24 -69.69 1.27
CA VAL A 521 80.52 -70.12 1.85
C VAL A 521 81.01 -71.43 1.23
N ALA A 522 80.14 -72.41 0.96
CA ALA A 522 80.50 -73.64 0.26
C ALA A 522 80.91 -73.38 -1.19
N GLN A 523 80.27 -72.43 -1.87
CA GLN A 523 80.61 -72.02 -3.24
C GLN A 523 81.96 -71.28 -3.31
N GLN A 524 82.24 -70.37 -2.38
CA GLN A 524 83.55 -69.70 -2.24
C GLN A 524 84.67 -70.71 -1.88
N THR A 525 84.37 -71.67 -1.00
CA THR A 525 85.30 -72.76 -0.67
C THR A 525 85.61 -73.62 -1.90
N LYS A 526 84.60 -73.92 -2.71
CA LYS A 526 84.73 -74.67 -3.97
C LYS A 526 85.54 -73.91 -5.03
N THR A 527 85.38 -72.59 -5.16
CA THR A 527 86.21 -71.79 -6.08
C THR A 527 87.66 -71.71 -5.61
N TYR A 528 87.90 -71.52 -4.30
CA TYR A 528 89.25 -71.56 -3.72
C TYR A 528 89.96 -72.89 -4.00
N PHE A 529 89.34 -74.04 -3.71
CA PHE A 529 89.96 -75.34 -3.99
C PHE A 529 90.16 -75.58 -5.50
N LYS A 530 89.27 -75.07 -6.37
CA LYS A 530 89.48 -75.11 -7.82
C LYS A 530 90.69 -74.30 -8.26
N GLU A 531 90.92 -73.11 -7.69
CA GLU A 531 92.11 -72.31 -7.96
C GLU A 531 93.39 -72.98 -7.46
N GLN A 532 93.41 -73.50 -6.23
CA GLN A 532 94.60 -74.19 -5.71
C GLN A 532 94.92 -75.44 -6.54
N TRP A 533 93.91 -76.21 -6.96
CA TRP A 533 94.09 -77.33 -7.88
C TRP A 533 94.65 -76.88 -9.24
N GLN A 534 94.16 -75.76 -9.78
CA GLN A 534 94.67 -75.20 -11.04
C GLN A 534 96.12 -74.74 -10.92
N ARG A 535 96.51 -74.10 -9.81
CA ARG A 535 97.91 -73.72 -9.53
C ARG A 535 98.81 -74.95 -9.40
N ALA A 536 98.41 -75.96 -8.64
CA ALA A 536 99.16 -77.21 -8.51
C ALA A 536 99.34 -77.92 -9.87
N CYS A 537 98.31 -77.92 -10.73
CA CYS A 537 98.42 -78.43 -12.10
C CYS A 537 99.41 -77.62 -12.96
N GLN A 538 99.44 -76.29 -12.81
CA GLN A 538 100.39 -75.40 -13.50
C GLN A 538 101.82 -75.60 -12.99
N GLU A 539 102.04 -75.75 -11.68
CA GLU A 539 103.35 -76.06 -11.10
C GLU A 539 103.86 -77.43 -11.56
N ILE A 540 103.02 -78.47 -11.54
CA ILE A 540 103.36 -79.79 -12.09
C ILE A 540 103.68 -79.73 -13.59
N HIS A 541 102.99 -78.90 -14.36
CA HIS A 541 103.27 -78.70 -15.78
C HIS A 541 104.60 -77.95 -16.01
N ASN A 542 104.87 -76.91 -15.22
CA ASN A 542 106.12 -76.16 -15.27
C ASN A 542 107.31 -77.03 -14.89
N LEU A 543 107.21 -77.79 -13.79
CA LEU A 543 108.25 -78.75 -13.36
C LEU A 543 108.52 -79.80 -14.44
N LYS A 544 107.49 -80.47 -14.98
CA LYS A 544 107.66 -81.42 -16.09
C LYS A 544 108.26 -80.80 -17.35
N THR A 545 107.98 -79.54 -17.62
CA THR A 545 108.55 -78.80 -18.75
C THR A 545 110.01 -78.46 -18.50
N GLU A 546 110.39 -78.13 -17.26
CA GLU A 546 111.78 -77.87 -16.88
C GLU A 546 112.61 -79.16 -16.82
N ASP A 547 112.06 -80.25 -16.28
CA ASP A 547 112.65 -81.60 -16.33
C ASP A 547 112.92 -82.01 -17.79
N TYR A 548 111.96 -81.77 -18.69
CA TYR A 548 112.11 -82.06 -20.12
C TYR A 548 113.17 -81.17 -20.79
N LYS A 549 113.26 -79.88 -20.43
CA LYS A 549 114.37 -79.00 -20.88
C LYS A 549 115.72 -79.46 -20.34
N GLN A 550 115.80 -79.87 -19.07
CA GLN A 550 117.04 -80.38 -18.47
C GLN A 550 117.48 -81.66 -19.17
N LEU A 551 116.55 -82.58 -19.45
CA LEU A 551 116.84 -83.78 -20.24
C LEU A 551 117.27 -83.43 -21.68
N GLN A 552 116.62 -82.46 -22.34
CA GLN A 552 117.06 -81.98 -23.66
C GLN A 552 118.42 -81.27 -23.63
N ASN A 553 118.74 -80.53 -22.56
CA ASN A 553 120.04 -79.91 -22.37
C ASN A 553 121.12 -80.97 -22.13
N GLN A 554 120.88 -81.96 -21.27
CA GLN A 554 121.80 -83.09 -21.07
C GLN A 554 121.98 -83.91 -22.35
N LEU A 555 120.92 -84.14 -23.13
CA LEU A 555 121.02 -84.81 -24.44
C LEU A 555 121.80 -83.96 -25.45
N ARG A 556 121.71 -82.63 -25.39
CA ARG A 556 122.53 -81.73 -26.22
C ARG A 556 123.98 -81.70 -25.75
N GLU A 557 124.25 -81.59 -24.45
CA GLU A 557 125.60 -81.65 -23.87
C GLU A 557 126.28 -82.98 -24.19
N ARG A 558 125.58 -84.12 -24.06
CA ARG A 558 126.08 -85.44 -24.51
C ARG A 558 126.34 -85.49 -26.03
N ARG A 559 125.60 -84.72 -26.82
CA ARG A 559 125.80 -84.64 -28.28
C ARG A 559 126.96 -83.72 -28.63
N GLU A 560 127.14 -82.63 -27.90
CA GLU A 560 128.28 -81.71 -28.00
C GLU A 560 129.58 -82.37 -27.50
N GLU A 561 129.52 -83.24 -26.47
CA GLU A 561 130.61 -84.15 -26.08
C GLU A 561 130.98 -85.13 -27.21
N LEU A 562 129.99 -85.74 -27.86
CA LEU A 562 130.22 -86.66 -29.00
C LEU A 562 130.78 -85.91 -30.22
N ASP A 563 130.21 -84.76 -30.58
CA ASP A 563 130.69 -83.92 -31.69
C ASP A 563 132.12 -83.41 -31.42
N HIS A 564 132.48 -83.10 -30.15
CA HIS A 564 133.85 -82.76 -29.74
C HIS A 564 134.83 -83.95 -29.75
N LEU A 565 134.36 -85.19 -29.67
CA LEU A 565 135.17 -86.40 -29.81
C LEU A 565 135.35 -86.82 -31.29
N CYS A 566 134.68 -86.16 -32.23
CA CYS A 566 134.69 -86.51 -33.66
C CYS A 566 135.50 -85.56 -34.56
N ILE A 567 136.31 -84.65 -34.00
CA ILE A 567 137.21 -83.77 -34.78
C ILE A 567 138.59 -83.77 -34.12
N LEU A 568 139.57 -84.41 -34.78
CA LEU A 568 140.78 -85.03 -34.20
C LEU A 568 140.42 -86.34 -33.45
N ASP A 569 140.65 -87.54 -33.98
CA ASP A 569 141.45 -87.94 -35.15
C ASP A 569 140.65 -88.79 -36.16
N GLU A 570 140.86 -88.58 -37.47
CA GLU A 570 140.67 -89.66 -38.43
C GLU A 570 141.92 -90.57 -38.40
N PRO A 571 141.83 -91.90 -38.15
CA PRO A 571 140.63 -92.70 -37.84
C PRO A 571 140.69 -93.51 -36.52
N THR A 572 139.55 -93.71 -35.85
CA THR A 572 139.32 -94.93 -35.04
C THR A 572 137.85 -95.35 -35.01
N GLU A 573 137.58 -96.60 -34.63
CA GLU A 573 136.26 -97.26 -34.68
C GLU A 573 135.31 -96.84 -33.54
N LEU A 574 133.98 -96.84 -33.77
CA LEU A 574 133.02 -97.54 -32.90
C LEU A 574 131.58 -97.69 -33.46
N VAL A 575 130.82 -98.58 -32.82
CA VAL A 575 129.70 -99.39 -33.34
C VAL A 575 128.72 -99.61 -32.15
N SER A 576 127.37 -99.62 -32.22
CA SER A 576 126.36 -99.75 -33.30
C SER A 576 124.94 -99.31 -32.82
N PHE A 577 123.99 -99.22 -33.77
CA PHE A 577 122.51 -99.20 -33.64
C PHE A 577 121.80 -97.84 -33.56
#